data_AF-A0A1M6GZC6-F1
#
_entry.id   AF-A0A1M6GZC6-F1
#
_cell.length_a   1.000
_cell.length_b   1.000
_cell.length_c   1.000
_cell.angle_alpha   90.00
_cell.angle_beta   90.00
_cell.angle_gamma   90.00
#
_symmetry.space_group_name_H-M   'P 1'
#
loop_
_entity.id
_entity.type
_entity.pdbx_description
1 polymer ?
#
loop_
_entity_poly.entity_id
_entity_poly.type
_entity_poly.pdbx_seq_one_letter_code
_entity_poly.pdbx_strand_id
1 'polypeptide(L)'
;MPARFLVSALFFGLLLTALLGFSAGPRPASPPATISLRINGLPIATDTLGSRIFVGTNHTLRLNIIRANDPDGEGLTILIDRFPLTPGTYAFQEILSGHNRDASYRYQQVAAYSKSCPDNPGLVKITAVDTVRKVLTGSYHCQVCESGRGARRFTMTGAFSFPYEEE
;
A
#
# COMPACT_ATOMS: atom_id res chain seq x y z
N MET A 1 87.53 29.26 19.32
CA MET A 1 86.93 28.22 20.20
C MET A 1 85.41 28.32 20.07
N PRO A 2 84.58 27.27 19.96
CA PRO A 2 84.83 25.83 19.70
C PRO A 2 83.97 25.20 18.55
N ALA A 3 84.25 23.91 18.26
CA ALA A 3 83.39 22.79 17.77
C ALA A 3 82.66 22.90 16.41
N ARG A 4 83.00 22.16 15.34
CA ARG A 4 82.98 20.68 15.05
C ARG A 4 81.60 19.99 15.06
N PHE A 5 81.16 19.60 13.85
CA PHE A 5 80.44 18.39 13.38
C PHE A 5 79.48 17.63 14.33
N LEU A 6 78.26 17.31 13.88
CA LEU A 6 77.85 15.98 13.34
C LEU A 6 76.32 15.88 13.06
N VAL A 7 75.98 15.36 11.87
CA VAL A 7 74.96 14.35 11.50
C VAL A 7 73.61 14.25 12.25
N SER A 8 72.49 14.31 11.50
CA SER A 8 71.31 13.39 11.58
C SER A 8 70.26 13.84 10.54
N ALA A 9 70.06 13.13 9.43
CA ALA A 9 69.16 11.98 9.25
C ALA A 9 67.66 12.35 9.16
N LEU A 10 67.10 12.08 7.96
CA LEU A 10 65.72 11.70 7.61
C LEU A 10 64.55 12.34 8.36
N PHE A 11 63.58 12.90 7.64
CA PHE A 11 62.18 12.43 7.78
C PHE A 11 61.36 12.79 6.54
N PHE A 12 60.96 11.74 5.83
CA PHE A 12 60.10 11.70 4.66
C PHE A 12 58.66 11.97 5.14
N GLY A 13 58.14 13.17 4.93
CA GLY A 13 56.76 13.54 5.29
C GLY A 13 55.77 13.05 4.24
N LEU A 14 55.28 11.81 4.42
CA LEU A 14 54.12 11.30 3.66
C LEU A 14 52.90 12.18 3.93
N LEU A 15 52.39 12.85 2.90
CA LEU A 15 51.02 13.34 2.83
C LEU A 15 50.07 12.13 2.87
N LEU A 16 49.52 11.84 4.04
CA LEU A 16 48.35 10.96 4.16
C LEU A 16 47.10 11.78 3.83
N THR A 17 46.67 11.72 2.57
CA THR A 17 45.32 12.10 2.15
C THR A 17 44.30 11.23 2.89
N ALA A 18 43.65 11.80 3.89
CA ALA A 18 42.50 11.20 4.55
C ALA A 18 41.33 11.11 3.55
N LEU A 19 41.19 9.94 2.95
CA LEU A 19 39.98 9.52 2.25
C LEU A 19 38.84 9.42 3.27
N LEU A 20 38.06 10.49 3.40
CA LEU A 20 36.74 10.45 4.04
C LEU A 20 35.80 9.68 3.11
N GLY A 21 35.83 8.36 3.22
CA GLY A 21 34.80 7.49 2.67
C GLY A 21 33.50 7.73 3.42
N PHE A 22 32.55 8.41 2.78
CA PHE A 22 31.15 8.40 3.19
C PHE A 22 30.64 6.97 3.08
N SER A 23 30.65 6.21 4.18
CA SER A 23 29.92 4.96 4.23
C SER A 23 28.43 5.29 4.20
N ALA A 24 27.78 4.96 3.09
CA ALA A 24 26.33 4.92 3.04
C ALA A 24 25.89 3.87 4.07
N GLY A 25 25.38 4.32 5.21
CA GLY A 25 24.87 3.44 6.25
C GLY A 25 23.78 2.52 5.69
N PRO A 26 23.60 1.30 6.25
CA PRO A 26 22.62 0.35 5.77
C PRO A 26 21.22 0.99 5.79
N ARG A 27 20.59 1.05 4.60
CA ARG A 27 19.22 1.54 4.44
C ARG A 27 18.30 0.63 5.26
N PRO A 28 17.44 1.16 6.14
CA PRO A 28 16.53 0.31 6.92
C PRO A 28 15.65 -0.50 5.96
N ALA A 29 15.57 -1.82 6.20
CA ALA A 29 14.73 -2.71 5.42
C ALA A 29 13.27 -2.25 5.52
N SER A 30 12.60 -2.11 4.38
CA SER A 30 11.17 -1.80 4.38
C SER A 30 10.40 -3.00 4.93
N PRO A 31 9.41 -2.79 5.82
CA PRO A 31 8.56 -3.87 6.29
C PRO A 31 7.93 -4.62 5.10
N PRO A 32 7.73 -5.95 5.21
CA PRO A 32 7.11 -6.71 4.14
C PRO A 32 5.71 -6.19 3.84
N ALA A 33 5.37 -6.15 2.55
CA ALA A 33 4.05 -5.76 2.09
C ALA A 33 3.01 -6.74 2.62
N THR A 34 1.93 -6.22 3.20
CA THR A 34 0.84 -7.02 3.74
C THR A 34 -0.48 -6.54 3.20
N ILE A 35 -1.32 -7.48 2.79
CA ILE A 35 -2.71 -7.25 2.43
C ILE A 35 -3.49 -8.48 2.91
N SER A 36 -4.70 -8.28 3.41
CA SER A 36 -5.51 -9.35 4.00
C SER A 36 -6.95 -9.19 3.59
N LEU A 37 -7.65 -10.31 3.42
CA LEU A 37 -9.06 -10.35 3.06
C LEU A 37 -9.80 -11.31 3.99
N ARG A 38 -10.97 -10.88 4.44
CA ARG A 38 -11.98 -11.71 5.08
C ARG A 38 -13.31 -11.53 4.36
N ILE A 39 -14.01 -12.64 4.14
CA ILE A 39 -15.35 -12.64 3.54
C ILE A 39 -16.30 -13.25 4.57
N ASN A 40 -17.31 -12.49 4.99
CA ASN A 40 -18.23 -12.86 6.07
C ASN A 40 -17.49 -13.29 7.35
N GLY A 41 -16.39 -12.60 7.66
CA GLY A 41 -15.54 -12.89 8.82
C GLY A 41 -14.53 -14.03 8.62
N LEU A 42 -14.68 -14.85 7.58
CA LEU A 42 -13.76 -15.95 7.29
C LEU A 42 -12.50 -15.46 6.58
N PRO A 43 -11.29 -15.82 7.05
CA PRO A 43 -10.04 -15.43 6.39
C PRO A 43 -9.90 -16.08 5.02
N ILE A 44 -9.47 -15.29 4.05
CA ILE A 44 -9.19 -15.71 2.68
C ILE A 44 -7.73 -15.40 2.39
N ALA A 45 -6.98 -16.41 1.97
CA ALA A 45 -5.59 -16.23 1.55
C ALA A 45 -5.54 -15.28 0.33
N THR A 46 -4.71 -14.25 0.41
CA THR A 46 -4.51 -13.24 -0.64
C THR A 46 -3.20 -13.47 -1.37
N ASP A 47 -3.20 -13.25 -2.68
CA ASP A 47 -1.97 -13.21 -3.47
C ASP A 47 -1.35 -11.82 -3.36
N THR A 48 -0.26 -11.69 -2.61
CA THR A 48 0.47 -10.42 -2.48
C THR A 48 1.24 -10.05 -3.74
N LEU A 49 1.54 -10.99 -4.64
CA LEU A 49 2.24 -10.75 -5.89
C LEU A 49 1.29 -10.33 -7.01
N GLY A 50 0.02 -10.75 -6.97
CA GLY A 50 -1.04 -10.33 -7.89
C GLY A 50 -1.81 -9.08 -7.43
N SER A 51 -1.94 -8.86 -6.11
CA SER A 51 -2.65 -7.70 -5.56
C SER A 51 -1.93 -6.38 -5.81
N ARG A 52 -2.67 -5.30 -6.02
CA ARG A 52 -2.14 -3.96 -6.35
C ARG A 52 -2.91 -2.86 -5.65
N ILE A 53 -2.22 -1.76 -5.37
CA ILE A 53 -2.86 -0.49 -4.99
C ILE A 53 -2.40 0.56 -5.98
N PHE A 54 -3.32 1.29 -6.59
CA PHE A 54 -3.04 2.37 -7.53
C PHE A 54 -3.52 3.70 -6.96
N VAL A 55 -2.71 4.74 -7.14
CA VAL A 55 -3.07 6.14 -6.93
C VAL A 55 -2.96 6.84 -8.27
N GLY A 56 -4.10 7.05 -8.93
CA GLY A 56 -4.17 7.72 -10.22
C GLY A 56 -3.90 9.21 -10.11
N THR A 57 -3.35 9.77 -11.19
CA THR A 57 -3.13 11.22 -11.37
C THR A 57 -4.39 12.07 -11.19
N ASN A 58 -5.57 11.49 -11.43
CA ASN A 58 -6.88 12.11 -11.19
C ASN A 58 -7.36 11.99 -9.73
N HIS A 59 -6.47 11.68 -8.79
CA HIS A 59 -6.77 11.41 -7.39
C HIS A 59 -7.70 10.21 -7.20
N THR A 60 -7.60 9.15 -8.00
CA THR A 60 -8.34 7.91 -7.73
C THR A 60 -7.47 6.94 -6.95
N LEU A 61 -7.98 6.41 -5.84
CA LEU A 61 -7.35 5.28 -5.15
C LEU A 61 -8.09 4.00 -5.53
N ARG A 62 -7.36 3.03 -6.08
CA ARG A 62 -7.90 1.70 -6.43
C ARG A 62 -7.13 0.62 -5.69
N LEU A 63 -7.83 -0.22 -4.94
CA LEU A 63 -7.29 -1.41 -4.29
C LEU A 63 -7.78 -2.63 -5.06
N ASN A 64 -6.87 -3.45 -5.56
CA ASN A 64 -7.16 -4.74 -6.19
C ASN A 64 -6.57 -5.85 -5.32
N ILE A 65 -7.44 -6.62 -4.67
CA ILE A 65 -7.07 -7.70 -3.76
C ILE A 65 -7.40 -9.05 -4.42
N ILE A 66 -6.36 -9.76 -4.82
CA ILE A 66 -6.45 -11.05 -5.50
C ILE A 66 -6.40 -12.18 -4.47
N ARG A 67 -7.16 -13.25 -4.72
CA ARG A 67 -7.14 -14.44 -3.88
C ARG A 67 -5.97 -15.34 -4.27
N ALA A 68 -5.28 -15.92 -3.30
CA ALA A 68 -4.16 -16.82 -3.56
C ALA A 68 -4.55 -18.09 -4.34
N ASN A 69 -5.82 -18.50 -4.27
CA ASN A 69 -6.34 -19.68 -4.97
C ASN A 69 -6.94 -19.35 -6.35
N ASP A 70 -6.82 -18.11 -6.82
CA ASP A 70 -7.30 -17.63 -8.12
C ASP A 70 -6.48 -16.41 -8.57
N PRO A 71 -5.17 -16.59 -8.86
CA PRO A 71 -4.23 -15.50 -9.12
C PRO A 71 -4.54 -14.73 -10.42
N ASP A 72 -5.21 -15.37 -11.38
CA ASP A 72 -5.63 -14.76 -12.65
C ASP A 72 -7.03 -14.13 -12.55
N GLY A 73 -7.70 -14.23 -11.40
CA GLY A 73 -9.02 -13.68 -11.16
C GLY A 73 -9.02 -12.17 -10.86
N GLU A 74 -10.21 -11.58 -10.77
CA GLU A 74 -10.36 -10.15 -10.43
C GLU A 74 -10.42 -9.89 -8.91
N GLY A 75 -10.90 -10.86 -8.13
CA GLY A 75 -10.95 -10.75 -6.67
C GLY A 75 -11.84 -9.60 -6.18
N LEU A 76 -11.37 -8.86 -5.17
CA LEU A 76 -12.03 -7.67 -4.63
C LEU A 76 -11.37 -6.42 -5.19
N THR A 77 -12.16 -5.55 -5.81
CA THR A 77 -11.75 -4.19 -6.19
C THR A 77 -12.50 -3.17 -5.36
N ILE A 78 -11.77 -2.17 -4.85
CA ILE A 78 -12.34 -1.00 -4.17
C ILE A 78 -11.82 0.25 -4.88
N LEU A 79 -12.71 1.19 -5.18
CA LEU A 79 -12.39 2.47 -5.80
C LEU A 79 -12.84 3.61 -4.89
N ILE A 80 -11.95 4.60 -4.72
CA ILE A 80 -12.21 5.85 -4.02
C ILE A 80 -11.80 6.98 -4.94
N ASP A 81 -12.75 7.79 -5.39
CA ASP A 81 -12.45 9.01 -6.12
C ASP A 81 -11.95 10.13 -5.20
N ARG A 82 -11.24 11.09 -5.80
CA ARG A 82 -10.71 12.30 -5.13
C ARG A 82 -9.93 12.02 -3.84
N PHE A 83 -9.16 10.94 -3.80
CA PHE A 83 -8.25 10.59 -2.74
C PHE A 83 -7.10 11.64 -2.62
N PRO A 84 -7.05 12.42 -1.53
CA PRO A 84 -6.09 13.52 -1.37
C PRO A 84 -4.68 13.07 -0.97
N LEU A 85 -4.39 11.76 -0.98
CA LEU A 85 -3.12 11.19 -0.51
C LEU A 85 -2.79 11.57 0.95
N THR A 86 -3.80 11.62 1.82
CA THR A 86 -3.65 11.86 3.25
C THR A 86 -4.39 10.80 4.08
N PRO A 87 -3.99 10.58 5.34
CA PRO A 87 -4.78 9.79 6.28
C PRO A 87 -6.22 10.33 6.40
N GLY A 88 -7.17 9.43 6.58
CA GLY A 88 -8.60 9.78 6.56
C GLY A 88 -9.51 8.56 6.53
N THR A 89 -10.82 8.81 6.63
CA THR A 89 -11.85 7.77 6.46
C THR A 89 -12.74 8.14 5.30
N TYR A 90 -12.93 7.21 4.38
CA TYR A 90 -13.58 7.38 3.09
C TYR A 90 -14.80 6.46 3.03
N ALA A 91 -15.98 6.98 3.36
CA ALA A 91 -17.24 6.21 3.40
C ALA A 91 -17.91 6.15 2.02
N PHE A 92 -18.58 5.04 1.68
CA PHE A 92 -19.23 4.80 0.39
C PHE A 92 -20.55 5.56 0.27
N GLN A 93 -21.32 5.65 1.35
CA GLN A 93 -22.55 6.42 1.42
C GLN A 93 -22.25 7.89 1.71
N GLU A 94 -21.94 8.67 0.68
CA GLU A 94 -22.17 10.12 0.71
C GLU A 94 -23.14 10.50 -0.42
N ILE A 95 -24.43 10.43 -0.13
CA ILE A 95 -25.55 10.61 -1.07
C ILE A 95 -25.53 12.00 -1.74
N LEU A 96 -24.83 12.98 -1.15
CA LEU A 96 -24.85 14.39 -1.57
C LEU A 96 -23.50 14.92 -2.05
N SER A 97 -22.42 14.13 -2.02
CA SER A 97 -21.08 14.63 -2.30
C SER A 97 -20.65 14.50 -3.76
N GLY A 98 -21.40 13.74 -4.57
CA GLY A 98 -21.01 13.42 -5.94
C GLY A 98 -19.72 12.58 -6.02
N HIS A 99 -19.33 11.94 -4.91
CA HIS A 99 -18.16 11.07 -4.83
C HIS A 99 -18.50 9.65 -5.24
N ASN A 100 -17.76 9.11 -6.21
CA ASN A 100 -17.86 7.70 -6.58
C ASN A 100 -16.89 6.86 -5.75
N ARG A 101 -17.44 6.21 -4.73
CA ARG A 101 -16.73 5.24 -3.90
C ARG A 101 -17.50 3.92 -3.96
N ASP A 102 -16.88 2.90 -4.53
CA ASP A 102 -17.53 1.62 -4.73
C ASP A 102 -16.58 0.45 -4.52
N ALA A 103 -17.18 -0.72 -4.38
CA ALA A 103 -16.50 -2.00 -4.40
C ALA A 103 -17.22 -2.98 -5.31
N SER A 104 -16.45 -3.86 -5.95
CA SER A 104 -16.91 -5.01 -6.71
C SER A 104 -16.11 -6.24 -6.32
N TYR A 105 -16.77 -7.40 -6.34
CA TYR A 105 -16.14 -8.68 -6.08
C TYR A 105 -16.49 -9.68 -7.17
N ARG A 106 -15.48 -10.38 -7.69
CA ARG A 106 -15.65 -11.49 -8.60
C ARG A 106 -14.81 -12.68 -8.19
N TYR A 107 -15.42 -13.85 -8.24
CA TYR A 107 -14.74 -15.13 -8.05
C TYR A 107 -15.58 -16.23 -8.67
N GLN A 108 -15.01 -16.97 -9.62
CA GLN A 108 -15.74 -17.98 -10.39
C GLN A 108 -17.05 -17.40 -10.97
N GLN A 109 -18.20 -17.98 -10.63
CA GLN A 109 -19.53 -17.55 -11.09
C GLN A 109 -20.14 -16.43 -10.25
N VAL A 110 -19.45 -15.97 -9.20
CA VAL A 110 -19.94 -14.92 -8.30
C VAL A 110 -19.55 -13.56 -8.86
N ALA A 111 -20.52 -12.67 -9.04
CA ALA A 111 -20.31 -11.26 -9.34
C ALA A 111 -21.19 -10.41 -8.41
N ALA A 112 -20.56 -9.63 -7.54
CA ALA A 112 -21.23 -8.84 -6.52
C ALA A 112 -20.73 -7.39 -6.51
N TYR A 113 -21.63 -6.45 -6.25
CA TYR A 113 -21.33 -5.02 -6.29
C TYR A 113 -21.89 -4.34 -5.05
N SER A 114 -21.13 -3.36 -4.55
CA SER A 114 -21.53 -2.50 -3.43
C SER A 114 -22.82 -1.73 -3.71
N LYS A 115 -23.01 -1.26 -4.95
CA LYS A 115 -24.20 -0.54 -5.44
C LYS A 115 -25.45 -1.42 -5.50
N SER A 116 -25.30 -2.75 -5.51
CA SER A 116 -26.41 -3.69 -5.42
C SER A 116 -26.90 -3.90 -3.99
N CYS A 117 -26.20 -3.39 -2.97
CA CYS A 117 -26.65 -3.43 -1.59
C CYS A 117 -27.48 -2.17 -1.27
N PRO A 118 -28.74 -2.30 -0.79
CA PRO A 118 -29.58 -1.14 -0.45
C PRO A 118 -28.97 -0.22 0.61
N ASP A 119 -28.36 -0.82 1.63
CA ASP A 119 -27.63 -0.13 2.70
C ASP A 119 -26.21 -0.67 2.75
N ASN A 120 -25.24 0.18 2.48
CA ASN A 120 -23.83 -0.22 2.46
C ASN A 120 -23.02 0.74 3.33
N PRO A 121 -22.72 0.37 4.58
CA PRO A 121 -21.88 1.18 5.47
C PRO A 121 -20.39 1.08 5.10
N GLY A 122 -20.10 0.91 3.80
CA GLY A 122 -18.76 0.69 3.29
C GLY A 122 -17.85 1.86 3.62
N LEU A 123 -16.62 1.58 4.03
CA LEU A 123 -15.59 2.57 4.29
C LEU A 123 -14.20 1.99 4.06
N VAL A 124 -13.27 2.89 3.75
CA VAL A 124 -11.84 2.64 3.79
C VAL A 124 -11.20 3.64 4.74
N LYS A 125 -10.39 3.16 5.67
CA LYS A 125 -9.65 4.00 6.62
C LYS A 125 -8.17 3.95 6.27
N ILE A 126 -7.59 5.08 5.91
CA ILE A 126 -6.15 5.25 5.70
C ILE A 126 -5.57 5.81 6.99
N THR A 127 -4.64 5.07 7.60
CA THR A 127 -4.00 5.45 8.87
C THR A 127 -2.61 6.04 8.67
N ALA A 128 -1.91 5.67 7.60
CA ALA A 128 -0.61 6.24 7.27
C ALA A 128 -0.41 6.32 5.76
N VAL A 129 0.32 7.35 5.34
CA VAL A 129 0.76 7.58 3.97
C VAL A 129 2.25 7.87 4.02
N ASP A 130 3.07 6.99 3.43
CA ASP A 130 4.51 7.20 3.25
C ASP A 130 4.78 7.45 1.77
N THR A 131 4.90 8.73 1.39
CA THR A 131 5.15 9.12 -0.01
C THR A 131 6.60 8.87 -0.44
N VAL A 132 7.53 8.70 0.51
CA VAL A 132 8.95 8.41 0.22
C VAL A 132 9.13 6.95 -0.17
N ARG A 133 8.46 6.04 0.54
CA ARG A 133 8.47 4.60 0.27
C ARG A 133 7.32 4.16 -0.63
N LYS A 134 6.42 5.08 -0.98
CA LYS A 134 5.17 4.83 -1.71
C LYS A 134 4.33 3.72 -1.06
N VAL A 135 4.11 3.80 0.25
CA VAL A 135 3.32 2.81 1.01
C VAL A 135 2.06 3.47 1.59
N LEU A 136 0.93 2.79 1.44
CA LEU A 136 -0.30 3.11 2.15
C LEU A 136 -0.57 2.07 3.23
N THR A 137 -0.97 2.55 4.41
CA THR A 137 -1.42 1.69 5.51
C THR A 137 -2.86 2.04 5.85
N GLY A 138 -3.71 1.01 5.96
CA GLY A 138 -5.11 1.21 6.26
C GLY A 138 -5.90 -0.09 6.45
N SER A 139 -7.22 0.08 6.49
CA SER A 139 -8.19 -1.01 6.56
C SER A 139 -9.43 -0.67 5.75
N TYR A 140 -10.20 -1.70 5.42
CA TYR A 140 -11.45 -1.56 4.71
C TYR A 140 -12.54 -2.44 5.32
N HIS A 141 -13.77 -1.97 5.21
CA HIS A 141 -14.99 -2.69 5.53
C HIS A 141 -16.02 -2.30 4.49
N CYS A 142 -16.56 -3.24 3.72
CA CYS A 142 -17.66 -2.94 2.80
C CYS A 142 -18.57 -4.14 2.62
N GLN A 143 -19.77 -3.89 2.09
CA GLN A 143 -20.66 -4.94 1.64
C GLN A 143 -20.70 -4.99 0.11
N VAL A 144 -20.85 -6.17 -0.45
CA VAL A 144 -21.15 -6.37 -1.87
C VAL A 144 -22.27 -7.39 -2.00
N CYS A 145 -23.21 -7.13 -2.90
CA CYS A 145 -24.39 -7.95 -3.10
C CYS A 145 -24.44 -8.42 -4.55
N GLU A 146 -24.83 -9.67 -4.79
CA GLU A 146 -25.12 -10.12 -6.15
C GLU A 146 -26.32 -9.35 -6.72
N SER A 147 -26.44 -9.29 -8.04
CA SER A 147 -27.64 -8.75 -8.68
C SER A 147 -28.75 -9.83 -8.73
N GLY A 148 -29.99 -9.45 -8.40
CA GLY A 148 -31.18 -10.33 -8.54
C GLY A 148 -31.95 -10.59 -7.24
N ARG A 149 -33.12 -11.25 -7.35
CA ARG A 149 -33.94 -11.62 -6.19
C ARG A 149 -33.25 -12.74 -5.39
N GLY A 150 -33.15 -12.60 -4.08
CA GLY A 150 -32.44 -13.55 -3.21
C GLY A 150 -30.92 -13.41 -3.22
N ALA A 151 -30.40 -12.27 -3.71
CA ALA A 151 -28.98 -11.97 -3.82
C ALA A 151 -28.21 -12.26 -2.54
N ARG A 152 -27.11 -13.01 -2.66
CA ARG A 152 -26.18 -13.21 -1.56
C ARG A 152 -25.51 -11.88 -1.23
N ARG A 153 -25.32 -11.66 0.07
CA ARG A 153 -24.57 -10.53 0.62
C ARG A 153 -23.25 -11.04 1.17
N PHE A 154 -22.20 -10.31 0.85
CA PHE A 154 -20.86 -10.57 1.34
C PHE A 154 -20.37 -9.34 2.10
N THR A 155 -19.89 -9.54 3.33
CA THR A 155 -19.18 -8.54 4.12
C THR A 155 -17.69 -8.74 3.90
N MET A 156 -17.05 -7.77 3.28
CA MET A 156 -15.62 -7.78 2.98
C MET A 156 -14.88 -6.93 4.01
N THR A 157 -13.89 -7.50 4.68
CA THR A 157 -13.00 -6.75 5.58
C THR A 157 -11.54 -7.08 5.33
N GLY A 158 -10.67 -6.16 5.69
CA GLY A 158 -9.24 -6.38 5.54
C GLY A 158 -8.42 -5.21 6.06
N ALA A 159 -7.12 -5.45 6.14
CA ALA A 159 -6.10 -4.47 6.46
C ALA A 159 -4.93 -4.62 5.49
N PHE A 160 -4.23 -3.51 5.27
CA PHE A 160 -3.09 -3.46 4.38
C PHE A 160 -2.02 -2.50 4.89
N SER A 161 -0.78 -2.86 4.59
CA SER A 161 0.38 -1.98 4.57
C SER A 161 1.14 -2.36 3.31
N PHE A 162 0.84 -1.69 2.22
CA PHE A 162 1.15 -2.18 0.87
C PHE A 162 1.67 -1.04 -0.01
N PRO A 163 2.65 -1.30 -0.89
CA PRO A 163 3.12 -0.29 -1.84
C PRO A 163 2.00 0.12 -2.79
N TYR A 164 1.95 1.39 -3.16
CA TYR A 164 1.07 1.87 -4.21
C TYR A 164 1.86 2.27 -5.46
N GLU A 165 1.23 2.06 -6.61
CA GLU A 165 1.71 2.46 -7.92
C GLU A 165 0.97 3.73 -8.37
N GLU A 166 1.61 4.55 -9.18
CA GLU A 166 0.97 5.71 -9.80
C GLU A 166 0.44 5.30 -11.17
N GLU A 167 -0.79 5.72 -11.49
CA GLU A 167 -1.48 5.47 -12.77
C GLU A 167 -1.63 6.76 -13.59
#